data_AF-A0A818QVQ3-F1
#
_entry.id   AF-A0A818QVQ3-F1
#
_cell.length_a   1.000
_cell.length_b   1.000
_cell.length_c   1.000
_cell.angle_alpha   90.00
_cell.angle_beta   90.00
_cell.angle_gamma   90.00
#
_symmetry.space_group_name_H-M   'P 1'
#
loop_
_entity.id
_entity.type
_entity.pdbx_description
1 polymer ?
#
loop_
_entity_poly.entity_id
_entity_poly.type
_entity_poly.pdbx_seq_one_letter_code
_entity_poly.pdbx_strand_id
1 'polypeptide(L)'
;MRILIIGGYGTFGSRLVRLLANESQLTLLIAGRSIKHAEELCNKLRGYAATTRALHFDRDNSNIEKELRIIQPDLLVDASGPFQSYTKDPYRVIKACLTTSINYLDLADGSTFVQGVSQFDAQAKKNNIYVLSGASTCPLLTAVVVRHLAKGLTRIHSIKGGIAPSPYADVGLNVIRAITSYSGQRVALVRRSQPTFSYALTETIRYTICPPGHLPLSNRRFSLVDVPDLKILPDLWPNIDSIWFGAGTVPEILHRILNGLAWLVRWRLIPSLTPFAPLFHWTTNVVRWGEHRGGMFVSIEGSDRDGQKQERSWHLLAEGDVGPFIPSMGIEGIVRRILVGKKPASGARAATMDLELQDYEKIFQKHAIYTGHWQTKGSGRSDRLLMEQFGPFTFGLALVTIAGKLHLIVRSWTLFGIRLPTCLSPHGDFYEFEHDGRFCFHVEIKHTLIGLIVRYHGWLMPTV
;
A
#
# COMPACT_ATOMS: atom_id res chain seq x y z
N MET A 1 -11.09 4.30 -24.18
CA MET A 1 -11.86 3.95 -22.98
C MET A 1 -12.28 5.23 -22.24
N ARG A 2 -13.56 5.37 -21.89
CA ARG A 2 -14.15 6.52 -21.20
C ARG A 2 -14.26 6.24 -19.70
N ILE A 3 -13.59 7.03 -18.88
CA ILE A 3 -13.58 6.88 -17.42
C ILE A 3 -14.32 8.06 -16.79
N LEU A 4 -15.41 7.80 -16.08
CA LEU A 4 -16.09 8.79 -15.25
C LEU A 4 -15.47 8.82 -13.85
N ILE A 5 -14.86 9.96 -13.48
CA ILE A 5 -14.22 10.12 -12.18
C ILE A 5 -15.04 11.10 -11.35
N ILE A 6 -15.81 10.58 -10.39
CA ILE A 6 -16.61 11.40 -9.49
C ILE A 6 -15.75 11.87 -8.31
N GLY A 7 -15.88 13.15 -7.95
CA GLY A 7 -14.85 13.80 -7.13
C GLY A 7 -13.55 14.05 -7.90
N GLY A 8 -13.62 14.14 -9.24
CA GLY A 8 -12.45 14.16 -10.13
C GLY A 8 -11.54 15.38 -9.99
N TYR A 9 -12.01 16.46 -9.38
CA TYR A 9 -11.20 17.65 -9.04
C TYR A 9 -10.88 17.76 -7.53
N GLY A 10 -11.27 16.75 -6.74
CA GLY A 10 -10.90 16.65 -5.32
C GLY A 10 -9.45 16.19 -5.12
N THR A 11 -9.04 16.05 -3.86
CA THR A 11 -7.65 15.71 -3.47
C THR A 11 -7.10 14.47 -4.18
N PHE A 12 -7.80 13.34 -4.13
CA PHE A 12 -7.33 12.11 -4.79
C PHE A 12 -7.81 11.98 -6.24
N GLY A 13 -9.03 12.44 -6.56
CA GLY A 13 -9.54 12.41 -7.92
C GLY A 13 -8.64 13.17 -8.89
N SER A 14 -8.21 14.39 -8.53
CA SER A 14 -7.34 15.19 -9.40
C SER A 14 -5.96 14.57 -9.59
N ARG A 15 -5.44 13.85 -8.59
CA ARG A 15 -4.18 13.10 -8.68
C ARG A 15 -4.32 11.93 -9.63
N LEU A 16 -5.40 11.17 -9.55
CA LEU A 16 -5.70 10.11 -10.51
C LEU A 16 -5.80 10.66 -11.93
N VAL A 17 -6.51 11.78 -12.14
CA VAL A 17 -6.59 12.41 -13.46
C VAL A 17 -5.20 12.75 -13.99
N ARG A 18 -4.32 13.32 -13.15
CA ARG A 18 -2.94 13.67 -13.54
C ARG A 18 -2.09 12.44 -13.87
N LEU A 19 -2.20 11.36 -13.09
CA LEU A 19 -1.49 10.10 -13.35
C LEU A 19 -1.89 9.48 -14.70
N LEU A 20 -3.16 9.66 -15.09
CA LEU A 20 -3.72 9.14 -16.34
C LEU A 20 -3.66 10.12 -17.52
N ALA A 21 -3.22 11.37 -17.31
CA ALA A 21 -3.31 12.43 -18.31
C ALA A 21 -2.48 12.14 -19.58
N ASN A 22 -1.41 11.35 -19.47
CA ASN A 22 -0.56 11.00 -20.62
C ASN A 22 -1.03 9.75 -21.39
N GLU A 23 -2.19 9.18 -21.06
CA GLU A 23 -2.73 8.00 -21.75
C GLU A 23 -3.67 8.40 -22.90
N SER A 24 -3.17 8.40 -24.15
CA SER A 24 -3.94 8.81 -25.34
C SER A 24 -5.19 7.97 -25.61
N GLN A 25 -5.24 6.74 -25.09
CA GLN A 25 -6.38 5.84 -25.23
C GLN A 25 -7.56 6.19 -24.30
N LEU A 26 -7.39 7.20 -23.43
CA LEU A 26 -8.37 7.57 -22.41
C LEU A 26 -9.14 8.83 -22.76
N THR A 27 -10.43 8.79 -22.45
CA THR A 27 -11.26 9.97 -22.26
C THR A 27 -11.63 10.07 -20.78
N LEU A 28 -11.08 11.06 -20.10
CA LEU A 28 -11.30 11.33 -18.68
C LEU A 28 -12.47 12.28 -18.52
N LEU A 29 -13.60 11.78 -18.00
CA LEU A 29 -14.77 12.56 -17.67
C LEU A 29 -14.65 13.00 -16.21
N ILE A 30 -14.19 14.24 -16.00
CA ILE A 30 -13.92 14.82 -14.68
C ILE A 30 -15.24 15.37 -14.13
N ALA A 31 -15.73 14.78 -13.03
CA ALA A 31 -17.07 15.07 -12.56
C ALA A 31 -17.17 15.36 -11.06
N GLY A 32 -18.14 16.19 -10.70
CA GLY A 32 -18.53 16.52 -9.34
C GLY A 32 -19.64 17.58 -9.29
N ARG A 33 -19.98 18.04 -8.09
CA ARG A 33 -21.04 19.04 -7.84
C ARG A 33 -20.78 20.42 -8.47
N SER A 34 -19.54 20.74 -8.80
CA SER A 34 -19.15 22.02 -9.38
C SER A 34 -18.51 21.82 -10.74
N ILE A 35 -19.29 22.10 -11.79
CA ILE A 35 -18.80 22.02 -13.17
C ILE A 35 -17.62 22.96 -13.42
N LYS A 36 -17.63 24.16 -12.82
CA LYS A 36 -16.55 25.15 -12.90
C LYS A 36 -15.19 24.58 -12.49
N HIS A 37 -15.13 23.88 -11.35
CA HIS A 37 -13.87 23.28 -10.89
C HIS A 37 -13.40 22.13 -11.80
N ALA A 38 -14.34 21.38 -12.39
CA ALA A 38 -14.02 20.37 -13.39
C ALA A 38 -13.45 20.99 -14.68
N GLU A 39 -14.04 22.10 -15.14
CA GLU A 39 -13.55 22.86 -16.31
C GLU A 39 -12.16 23.45 -16.07
N GLU A 40 -11.91 24.03 -14.89
CA GLU A 40 -10.60 24.54 -14.49
C GLU A 40 -9.52 23.45 -14.54
N LEU A 41 -9.82 22.24 -14.06
CA LEU A 41 -8.90 21.12 -14.14
C LEU A 41 -8.69 20.63 -15.58
N CYS A 42 -9.75 20.54 -16.39
CA CYS A 42 -9.62 20.22 -17.82
C CYS A 42 -8.73 21.24 -18.54
N ASN A 43 -8.88 22.53 -18.23
CA ASN A 43 -8.07 23.59 -18.84
C ASN A 43 -6.58 23.46 -18.48
N LYS A 44 -6.26 23.08 -17.23
CA LYS A 44 -4.88 22.81 -16.79
C LYS A 44 -4.25 21.58 -17.46
N LEU A 45 -5.06 20.70 -18.04
CA LEU A 45 -4.63 19.47 -18.70
C LEU A 45 -4.64 19.59 -20.24
N ARG A 46 -4.91 20.78 -20.80
CA ARG A 46 -4.76 21.01 -22.23
C ARG A 46 -3.32 20.72 -22.67
N GLY A 47 -3.16 19.94 -23.74
CA GLY A 47 -1.86 19.53 -24.27
C GLY A 47 -1.35 18.18 -23.75
N TYR A 48 -2.01 17.58 -22.75
CA TYR A 48 -1.76 16.18 -22.39
C TYR A 48 -2.45 15.24 -23.38
N ALA A 49 -1.99 13.98 -23.44
CA ALA A 49 -2.43 13.03 -24.47
C ALA A 49 -3.87 12.53 -24.27
N ALA A 50 -4.35 12.41 -23.03
CA ALA A 50 -5.71 11.98 -22.72
C ALA A 50 -6.72 13.08 -23.06
N THR A 51 -7.87 12.70 -23.61
CA THR A 51 -8.98 13.65 -23.81
C THR A 51 -9.68 13.92 -22.48
N THR A 52 -9.85 15.17 -22.08
CA THR A 52 -10.57 15.53 -20.85
C THR A 52 -11.90 16.22 -21.14
N ARG A 53 -12.96 15.87 -20.40
CA ARG A 53 -14.25 16.55 -20.45
C ARG A 53 -14.80 16.80 -19.05
N ALA A 54 -15.17 18.04 -18.77
CA ALA A 54 -15.83 18.41 -17.52
C ALA A 54 -17.31 18.00 -17.55
N LEU A 55 -17.81 17.47 -16.44
CA LEU A 55 -19.23 17.14 -16.25
C LEU A 55 -19.70 17.59 -14.86
N HIS A 56 -20.95 18.03 -14.78
CA HIS A 56 -21.65 18.04 -13.50
C HIS A 56 -22.12 16.62 -13.19
N PHE A 57 -21.86 16.14 -11.99
CA PHE A 57 -22.39 14.88 -11.48
C PHE A 57 -22.47 14.94 -9.97
N ASP A 58 -23.67 14.73 -9.42
CA ASP A 58 -23.87 14.64 -7.99
C ASP A 58 -24.19 13.20 -7.59
N ARG A 59 -23.30 12.60 -6.81
CA ARG A 59 -23.51 11.26 -6.24
C ARG A 59 -24.72 11.20 -5.33
N ASP A 60 -25.20 12.34 -4.85
CA ASP A 60 -26.34 12.43 -3.97
C ASP A 60 -27.68 12.55 -4.72
N ASN A 61 -27.64 12.67 -6.06
CA ASN A 61 -28.82 12.76 -6.91
C ASN A 61 -29.66 11.47 -6.85
N SER A 62 -30.99 11.60 -6.84
CA SER A 62 -31.92 10.46 -6.89
C SER A 62 -31.96 9.79 -8.26
N ASN A 63 -31.53 10.46 -9.34
CA ASN A 63 -31.63 9.99 -10.73
C ASN A 63 -30.29 9.57 -11.36
N ILE A 64 -29.33 9.11 -10.56
CA ILE A 64 -27.97 8.74 -11.04
C ILE A 64 -28.00 7.73 -12.20
N GLU A 65 -28.90 6.75 -12.16
CA GLU A 65 -29.02 5.76 -13.24
C GLU A 65 -29.32 6.41 -14.59
N LYS A 66 -30.18 7.43 -14.62
CA LYS A 66 -30.51 8.18 -15.84
C LYS A 66 -29.29 8.95 -16.35
N GLU A 67 -28.55 9.61 -15.46
CA GLU A 67 -27.31 10.30 -15.84
C GLU A 67 -26.28 9.31 -16.39
N LEU A 68 -26.09 8.15 -15.75
CA LEU A 68 -25.16 7.12 -16.22
C LEU A 68 -25.56 6.54 -17.57
N ARG A 69 -26.86 6.36 -17.85
CA ARG A 69 -27.35 5.94 -19.18
C ARG A 69 -27.10 6.97 -20.27
N ILE A 70 -27.05 8.26 -19.94
CA ILE A 70 -26.72 9.33 -20.88
C ILE A 70 -25.19 9.42 -21.07
N ILE A 71 -24.43 9.32 -19.99
CA ILE A 71 -22.97 9.45 -20.03
C ILE A 71 -22.34 8.22 -20.69
N GLN A 72 -22.82 7.01 -20.40
CA GLN A 72 -22.29 5.72 -20.87
C GLN A 72 -20.75 5.60 -20.73
N PRO A 73 -20.18 5.72 -19.53
CA PRO A 73 -18.76 5.46 -19.31
C PRO A 73 -18.47 3.94 -19.34
N ASP A 74 -17.25 3.57 -19.74
CA ASP A 74 -16.78 2.18 -19.67
C ASP A 74 -16.43 1.77 -18.22
N LEU A 75 -16.05 2.77 -17.42
CA LEU A 75 -15.58 2.64 -16.05
C LEU A 75 -15.99 3.88 -15.22
N LEU A 76 -16.54 3.65 -14.04
CA LEU A 76 -16.75 4.68 -13.02
C LEU A 76 -15.71 4.52 -11.90
N VAL A 77 -15.08 5.63 -11.52
CA VAL A 77 -14.19 5.73 -10.36
C VAL A 77 -14.79 6.66 -9.32
N ASP A 78 -15.07 6.13 -8.12
CA ASP A 78 -15.50 6.92 -6.97
C ASP A 78 -14.31 7.43 -6.14
N ALA A 79 -14.02 8.72 -6.26
CA ALA A 79 -13.04 9.45 -5.46
C ALA A 79 -13.71 10.51 -4.54
N SER A 80 -15.01 10.35 -4.25
CA SER A 80 -15.87 11.35 -3.60
C SER A 80 -16.11 11.13 -2.09
N GLY A 81 -15.13 10.54 -1.39
CA GLY A 81 -15.18 10.27 0.05
C GLY A 81 -15.42 11.51 0.95
N PRO A 82 -15.47 11.36 2.29
CA PRO A 82 -15.09 10.17 3.06
C PRO A 82 -16.18 9.10 3.08
N PHE A 83 -15.78 7.84 2.94
CA PHE A 83 -16.69 6.70 2.84
C PHE A 83 -17.34 6.34 4.19
N GLN A 84 -16.73 6.76 5.29
CA GLN A 84 -17.22 6.58 6.67
C GLN A 84 -18.48 7.40 6.96
N SER A 85 -18.75 8.45 6.19
CA SER A 85 -19.90 9.36 6.39
C SER A 85 -21.13 9.00 5.56
N TYR A 86 -21.10 7.89 4.81
CA TYR A 86 -22.23 7.48 4.00
C TYR A 86 -23.28 6.76 4.85
N THR A 87 -24.37 7.45 5.21
CA THR A 87 -25.33 6.95 6.21
C THR A 87 -26.67 6.46 5.68
N LYS A 88 -27.19 6.99 4.56
CA LYS A 88 -28.53 6.62 4.04
C LYS A 88 -28.49 5.45 3.05
N ASP A 89 -27.74 5.60 1.97
CA ASP A 89 -27.49 4.54 0.99
C ASP A 89 -26.01 4.57 0.60
N PRO A 90 -25.15 3.88 1.35
CA PRO A 90 -23.71 3.94 1.11
C PRO A 90 -23.34 3.43 -0.27
N TYR A 91 -24.04 2.42 -0.77
CA TYR A 91 -23.71 1.73 -2.02
C TYR A 91 -24.50 2.23 -3.22
N ARG A 92 -25.15 3.40 -3.17
CA ARG A 92 -26.00 3.89 -4.26
C ARG A 92 -25.29 3.96 -5.61
N VAL A 93 -24.03 4.39 -5.63
CA VAL A 93 -23.25 4.49 -6.87
C VAL A 93 -22.98 3.09 -7.43
N ILE A 94 -22.63 2.13 -6.56
CA ILE A 94 -22.47 0.72 -6.93
C ILE A 94 -23.77 0.16 -7.49
N LYS A 95 -24.91 0.37 -6.81
CA LYS A 95 -26.24 -0.07 -7.27
C LYS A 95 -26.56 0.49 -8.65
N ALA A 96 -26.33 1.78 -8.87
CA ALA A 96 -26.56 2.39 -10.18
C ALA A 96 -25.63 1.82 -11.27
N CYS A 97 -24.36 1.53 -10.95
CA CYS A 97 -23.44 0.85 -11.87
C CYS A 97 -23.91 -0.58 -12.19
N LEU A 98 -24.44 -1.32 -11.21
CA LEU A 98 -25.04 -2.63 -11.44
C LEU A 98 -26.24 -2.53 -12.39
N THR A 99 -27.18 -1.59 -12.14
CA THR A 99 -28.36 -1.40 -13.01
C THR A 99 -27.98 -1.02 -14.45
N THR A 100 -26.88 -0.29 -14.63
CA THR A 100 -26.43 0.22 -15.93
C THR A 100 -25.32 -0.61 -16.58
N SER A 101 -24.88 -1.70 -15.94
CA SER A 101 -23.79 -2.56 -16.38
C SER A 101 -22.47 -1.80 -16.65
N ILE A 102 -22.12 -0.89 -15.73
CA ILE A 102 -20.89 -0.11 -15.76
C ILE A 102 -19.90 -0.69 -14.75
N ASN A 103 -18.63 -0.83 -15.14
CA ASN A 103 -17.58 -1.27 -14.22
C ASN A 103 -17.28 -0.19 -13.16
N TYR A 104 -16.94 -0.60 -11.95
CA TYR A 104 -16.78 0.31 -10.83
C TYR A 104 -15.46 0.08 -10.08
N LEU A 105 -14.77 1.17 -9.74
CA LEU A 105 -13.63 1.22 -8.82
C LEU A 105 -13.83 2.34 -7.79
N ASP A 106 -13.23 2.22 -6.62
CA ASP A 106 -13.14 3.32 -5.66
C ASP A 106 -11.83 3.35 -4.87
N LEU A 107 -11.60 4.48 -4.20
CA LEU A 107 -10.46 4.70 -3.30
C LEU A 107 -10.84 4.53 -1.82
N ALA A 108 -11.85 3.69 -1.52
CA ALA A 108 -12.42 3.64 -0.18
C ALA A 108 -11.43 3.17 0.89
N ASP A 109 -11.34 3.95 1.95
CA ASP A 109 -10.58 3.68 3.17
C ASP A 109 -11.51 3.33 4.36
N GLY A 110 -12.82 3.26 4.13
CA GLY A 110 -13.81 2.88 5.13
C GLY A 110 -13.94 1.37 5.25
N SER A 111 -13.45 0.78 6.34
CA SER A 111 -13.42 -0.67 6.57
C SER A 111 -14.78 -1.36 6.37
N THR A 112 -15.85 -0.76 6.89
CA THR A 112 -17.22 -1.30 6.75
C THR A 112 -17.74 -1.22 5.31
N PHE A 113 -17.40 -0.14 4.60
CA PHE A 113 -17.79 0.04 3.20
C PHE A 113 -17.12 -1.01 2.31
N VAL A 114 -15.79 -1.14 2.40
CA VAL A 114 -15.01 -2.09 1.60
C VAL A 114 -15.47 -3.53 1.84
N GLN A 115 -15.68 -3.92 3.10
CA GLN A 115 -16.13 -5.26 3.46
C GLN A 115 -17.53 -5.58 2.89
N GLY A 116 -18.45 -4.60 2.95
CA GLY A 116 -19.82 -4.80 2.51
C GLY A 116 -20.00 -4.83 0.99
N VAL A 117 -19.01 -4.48 0.17
CA VAL A 117 -19.12 -4.57 -1.30
C VAL A 117 -19.32 -6.00 -1.81
N SER A 118 -18.83 -7.00 -1.07
CA SER A 118 -18.98 -8.43 -1.40
C SER A 118 -20.44 -8.88 -1.56
N GLN A 119 -21.40 -8.20 -0.93
CA GLN A 119 -22.83 -8.53 -1.05
C GLN A 119 -23.36 -8.39 -2.49
N PHE A 120 -22.66 -7.65 -3.35
CA PHE A 120 -23.06 -7.42 -4.74
C PHE A 120 -22.42 -8.40 -5.74
N ASP A 121 -21.65 -9.39 -5.27
CA ASP A 121 -20.82 -10.24 -6.13
C ASP A 121 -21.62 -11.04 -7.16
N ALA A 122 -22.70 -11.70 -6.71
CA ALA A 122 -23.57 -12.49 -7.58
C ALA A 122 -24.18 -11.62 -8.69
N GLN A 123 -24.63 -10.40 -8.36
CA GLN A 123 -25.24 -9.48 -9.31
C GLN A 123 -24.20 -8.93 -10.30
N ALA A 124 -23.00 -8.58 -9.83
CA ALA A 124 -21.90 -8.12 -10.69
C ALA A 124 -21.45 -9.21 -11.69
N LYS A 125 -21.33 -10.46 -11.23
CA LYS A 125 -21.05 -11.62 -12.10
C LYS A 125 -22.14 -11.83 -13.14
N LYS A 126 -23.41 -11.78 -12.74
CA LYS A 126 -24.55 -11.90 -13.66
C LYS A 126 -24.53 -10.82 -14.76
N ASN A 127 -24.13 -9.60 -14.42
CA ASN A 127 -24.03 -8.48 -15.36
C ASN A 127 -22.70 -8.43 -16.10
N ASN A 128 -21.78 -9.39 -15.87
CA ASN A 128 -20.44 -9.45 -16.45
C ASN A 128 -19.61 -8.16 -16.25
N ILE A 129 -19.71 -7.56 -15.06
CA ILE A 129 -18.93 -6.37 -14.68
C ILE A 129 -18.12 -6.64 -13.42
N TYR A 130 -17.08 -5.85 -13.19
CA TYR A 130 -16.34 -5.83 -11.94
C TYR A 130 -16.68 -4.59 -11.10
N VAL A 131 -16.76 -4.81 -9.78
CA VAL A 131 -16.96 -3.78 -8.76
C VAL A 131 -15.87 -3.97 -7.72
N LEU A 132 -14.80 -3.16 -7.79
CA LEU A 132 -13.65 -3.30 -6.89
C LEU A 132 -13.56 -2.12 -5.93
N SER A 133 -13.60 -2.41 -4.63
CA SER A 133 -13.51 -1.39 -3.59
C SER A 133 -12.14 -1.38 -2.92
N GLY A 134 -11.70 -0.22 -2.44
CA GLY A 134 -10.42 -0.04 -1.78
C GLY A 134 -9.22 -0.22 -2.72
N ALA A 135 -9.32 0.28 -3.95
CA ALA A 135 -8.21 0.29 -4.92
C ALA A 135 -7.16 1.37 -4.59
N SER A 136 -6.73 1.42 -3.33
CA SER A 136 -5.89 2.44 -2.72
C SER A 136 -4.69 1.81 -2.00
N THR A 137 -3.90 2.58 -1.26
CA THR A 137 -2.81 2.05 -0.42
C THR A 137 -3.31 0.96 0.53
N CYS A 138 -4.43 1.24 1.18
CA CYS A 138 -5.13 0.38 2.13
C CYS A 138 -6.50 0.01 1.55
N PRO A 139 -6.82 -1.28 1.25
CA PRO A 139 -6.01 -2.48 1.49
C PRO A 139 -5.17 -2.96 0.30
N LEU A 140 -5.29 -2.37 -0.90
CA LEU A 140 -4.71 -2.96 -2.12
C LEU A 140 -3.17 -3.02 -2.11
N LEU A 141 -2.45 -1.91 -1.92
CA LEU A 141 -0.98 -1.95 -1.89
C LEU A 141 -0.47 -2.83 -0.74
N THR A 142 -1.08 -2.76 0.44
CA THR A 142 -0.71 -3.65 1.55
C THR A 142 -0.88 -5.12 1.19
N ALA A 143 -2.01 -5.51 0.60
CA ALA A 143 -2.25 -6.90 0.22
C ALA A 143 -1.25 -7.40 -0.83
N VAL A 144 -0.90 -6.55 -1.80
CA VAL A 144 0.16 -6.82 -2.79
C VAL A 144 1.50 -7.09 -2.11
N VAL A 145 1.89 -6.24 -1.17
CA VAL A 145 3.15 -6.35 -0.45
C VAL A 145 3.16 -7.59 0.46
N VAL A 146 2.08 -7.86 1.19
CA VAL A 146 1.97 -9.08 2.02
C VAL A 146 2.07 -10.33 1.15
N ARG A 147 1.37 -10.40 0.01
CA ARG A 147 1.52 -11.53 -0.94
C ARG A 147 2.96 -11.70 -1.42
N HIS A 148 3.63 -10.60 -1.73
CA HIS A 148 5.03 -10.64 -2.16
C HIS A 148 5.94 -11.19 -1.04
N LEU A 149 5.83 -10.65 0.18
CA LEU A 149 6.64 -11.07 1.32
C LEU A 149 6.34 -12.52 1.75
N ALA A 150 5.10 -12.97 1.56
CA ALA A 150 4.65 -14.31 1.93
C ALA A 150 5.14 -15.43 1.00
N LYS A 151 5.81 -15.11 -0.12
CA LYS A 151 6.35 -16.12 -1.04
C LYS A 151 7.30 -17.09 -0.33
N GLY A 152 7.00 -18.38 -0.39
CA GLY A 152 7.77 -19.43 0.28
C GLY A 152 7.42 -19.63 1.77
N LEU A 153 6.52 -18.84 2.34
CA LEU A 153 5.95 -19.09 3.66
C LEU A 153 4.75 -20.04 3.56
N THR A 154 4.59 -20.92 4.54
CA THR A 154 3.42 -21.80 4.68
C THR A 154 2.34 -21.19 5.56
N ARG A 155 2.73 -20.32 6.50
CA ARG A 155 1.82 -19.61 7.40
C ARG A 155 2.33 -18.21 7.68
N ILE A 156 1.41 -17.25 7.71
CA ILE A 156 1.65 -15.90 8.21
C ILE A 156 1.10 -15.83 9.64
N HIS A 157 1.94 -15.45 10.60
CA HIS A 157 1.58 -15.31 12.01
C HIS A 157 1.17 -13.88 12.33
N SER A 158 1.92 -12.89 11.85
CA SER A 158 1.58 -11.49 12.08
C SER A 158 1.80 -10.62 10.85
N ILE A 159 0.95 -9.60 10.71
CA ILE A 159 1.10 -8.52 9.73
C ILE A 159 1.12 -7.21 10.51
N LYS A 160 2.17 -6.42 10.32
CA LYS A 160 2.31 -5.07 10.86
C LYS A 160 2.52 -4.11 9.70
N GLY A 161 1.83 -2.98 9.70
CA GLY A 161 2.05 -1.96 8.69
C GLY A 161 1.88 -0.56 9.23
N GLY A 162 2.35 0.41 8.47
CA GLY A 162 2.02 1.79 8.78
C GLY A 162 2.41 2.76 7.69
N ILE A 163 1.68 3.88 7.65
CA ILE A 163 1.87 4.98 6.71
C ILE A 163 2.32 6.21 7.49
N ALA A 164 3.40 6.83 7.03
CA ALA A 164 3.95 8.06 7.59
C ALA A 164 3.94 9.13 6.51
N PRO A 165 2.90 9.98 6.41
CA PRO A 165 2.89 11.06 5.42
C PRO A 165 4.00 12.08 5.70
N SER A 166 4.38 12.82 4.66
CA SER A 166 5.23 14.01 4.82
C SER A 166 4.47 15.09 5.60
N PRO A 167 5.13 15.91 6.44
CA PRO A 167 4.50 17.08 7.07
C PRO A 167 3.96 18.10 6.04
N TYR A 168 4.47 18.06 4.81
CA TYR A 168 4.03 18.95 3.72
C TYR A 168 2.98 18.32 2.81
N ALA A 169 2.65 17.03 3.03
CA ALA A 169 1.64 16.33 2.25
C ALA A 169 0.25 16.93 2.49
N ASP A 170 -0.40 17.41 1.43
CA ASP A 170 -1.82 17.72 1.48
C ASP A 170 -2.64 16.42 1.48
N VAL A 171 -3.05 15.98 2.67
CA VAL A 171 -3.93 14.80 2.81
C VAL A 171 -5.41 15.14 2.59
N GLY A 172 -5.77 16.42 2.57
CA GLY A 172 -7.15 16.90 2.38
C GLY A 172 -8.06 16.74 3.60
N LEU A 173 -9.07 17.61 3.68
CA LEU A 173 -10.03 17.66 4.79
C LEU A 173 -10.81 16.35 4.99
N ASN A 174 -11.10 15.61 3.91
CA ASN A 174 -11.86 14.36 4.00
C ASN A 174 -11.10 13.27 4.76
N VAL A 175 -9.77 13.19 4.60
CA VAL A 175 -8.92 12.26 5.36
C VAL A 175 -8.88 12.68 6.83
N ILE A 176 -8.74 13.98 7.11
CA ILE A 176 -8.80 14.48 8.50
C ILE A 176 -10.14 14.16 9.14
N ARG A 177 -11.27 14.36 8.43
CA ARG A 177 -12.60 13.98 8.89
C ARG A 177 -12.70 12.48 9.19
N ALA A 178 -12.20 11.63 8.29
CA ALA A 178 -12.13 10.19 8.51
C ALA A 178 -11.36 9.86 9.80
N ILE A 179 -10.13 10.37 9.96
CA ILE A 179 -9.31 10.17 11.16
C ILE A 179 -10.06 10.60 12.43
N THR A 180 -10.57 11.83 12.47
CA THR A 180 -11.29 12.37 13.63
C THR A 180 -12.57 11.61 13.98
N SER A 181 -13.21 10.96 13.00
CA SER A 181 -14.44 10.20 13.22
C SER A 181 -14.23 8.91 14.01
N TYR A 182 -13.08 8.24 13.82
CA TYR A 182 -12.75 7.00 14.52
C TYR A 182 -11.78 7.22 15.70
N SER A 183 -11.18 8.41 15.85
CA SER A 183 -10.26 8.72 16.96
C SER A 183 -10.86 8.36 18.33
N GLY A 184 -10.21 7.47 19.07
CA GLY A 184 -10.67 7.00 20.37
C GLY A 184 -11.86 6.04 20.35
N GLN A 185 -12.41 5.75 19.17
CA GLN A 185 -13.47 4.75 18.97
C GLN A 185 -12.91 3.33 18.88
N ARG A 186 -13.80 2.34 19.01
CA ARG A 186 -13.44 0.92 18.89
C ARG A 186 -13.09 0.57 17.44
N VAL A 187 -11.96 -0.12 17.26
CA VAL A 187 -11.49 -0.66 15.98
C VAL A 187 -11.45 -2.18 16.09
N ALA A 188 -12.15 -2.85 15.18
CA ALA A 188 -12.11 -4.31 15.09
C ALA A 188 -10.81 -4.77 14.43
N LEU A 189 -10.17 -5.79 14.99
CA LEU A 189 -8.93 -6.38 14.47
C LEU A 189 -8.76 -7.81 15.00
N VAL A 190 -7.82 -8.56 14.45
CA VAL A 190 -7.45 -9.90 14.93
C VAL A 190 -6.24 -9.82 15.86
N ARG A 191 -6.32 -10.45 17.04
CA ARG A 191 -5.19 -10.68 17.97
C ARG A 191 -5.34 -12.05 18.60
N ARG A 192 -4.22 -12.77 18.74
CA ARG A 192 -4.17 -14.15 19.24
C ARG A 192 -5.14 -15.08 18.47
N SER A 193 -5.19 -14.92 17.15
CA SER A 193 -6.09 -15.68 16.25
C SER A 193 -7.58 -15.51 16.55
N GLN A 194 -7.97 -14.44 17.26
CA GLN A 194 -9.36 -14.17 17.62
C GLN A 194 -9.78 -12.75 17.21
N PRO A 195 -11.00 -12.57 16.69
CA PRO A 195 -11.58 -11.25 16.51
C PRO A 195 -11.69 -10.53 17.86
N THR A 196 -11.17 -9.31 17.92
CA THR A 196 -11.21 -8.48 19.11
C THR A 196 -11.35 -7.01 18.73
N PHE A 197 -11.34 -6.13 19.74
CA PHE A 197 -11.36 -4.69 19.56
C PHE A 197 -10.21 -4.03 20.28
N SER A 198 -9.65 -3.00 19.65
CA SER A 198 -8.82 -1.99 20.31
C SER A 198 -9.43 -0.61 20.11
N TYR A 199 -8.70 0.45 20.44
CA TYR A 199 -9.16 1.83 20.35
C TYR A 199 -8.19 2.64 19.49
N ALA A 200 -8.72 3.27 18.43
CA ALA A 200 -7.91 4.01 17.48
C ALA A 200 -7.13 5.14 18.17
N LEU A 201 -5.88 5.31 17.75
CA LEU A 201 -4.96 6.33 18.22
C LEU A 201 -4.60 6.25 19.71
N THR A 202 -4.93 5.15 20.40
CA THR A 202 -4.53 4.94 21.80
C THR A 202 -3.38 3.94 21.96
N GLU A 203 -3.22 3.00 21.03
CA GLU A 203 -2.08 2.10 20.94
C GLU A 203 -1.02 2.64 19.98
N THR A 204 0.24 2.56 20.39
CA THR A 204 1.35 3.13 19.60
C THR A 204 2.56 2.23 19.56
N ILE A 205 3.28 2.25 18.43
CA ILE A 205 4.60 1.64 18.26
C ILE A 205 5.59 2.67 17.76
N ARG A 206 6.88 2.36 17.83
CA ARG A 206 7.93 3.11 17.14
C ARG A 206 8.52 2.26 16.03
N TYR A 207 8.68 2.86 14.85
CA TYR A 207 9.21 2.17 13.69
C TYR A 207 10.01 3.13 12.80
N THR A 208 11.03 2.61 12.14
CA THR A 208 11.86 3.35 11.18
C THR A 208 11.58 2.80 9.79
N ILE A 209 11.05 3.63 8.90
CA ILE A 209 10.88 3.25 7.49
C ILE A 209 12.22 3.43 6.80
N CYS A 210 12.71 2.33 6.27
CA CYS A 210 14.06 2.20 5.76
C CYS A 210 13.94 1.51 4.41
N PRO A 211 13.87 2.18 3.26
CA PRO A 211 14.13 1.51 1.98
C PRO A 211 15.65 1.22 1.83
N PRO A 212 16.05 0.08 1.24
CA PRO A 212 17.45 -0.19 0.88
C PRO A 212 18.03 0.89 -0.02
N GLY A 213 19.28 1.28 0.22
CA GLY A 213 20.01 2.24 -0.64
C GLY A 213 19.63 3.71 -0.47
N HIS A 214 18.69 4.07 0.42
CA HIS A 214 18.31 5.46 0.70
C HIS A 214 18.35 5.79 2.18
N LEU A 215 18.51 7.08 2.50
CA LEU A 215 18.52 7.55 3.88
C LEU A 215 17.17 7.26 4.55
N PRO A 216 17.12 6.49 5.66
CA PRO A 216 15.88 6.14 6.32
C PRO A 216 15.12 7.37 6.79
N LEU A 217 13.80 7.23 6.98
CA LEU A 217 13.05 8.23 7.73
C LEU A 217 13.49 8.21 9.19
N SER A 218 13.38 9.35 9.86
CA SER A 218 13.52 9.41 11.31
C SER A 218 12.57 8.40 11.99
N ASN A 219 13.01 7.82 13.11
CA ASN A 219 12.18 6.90 13.87
C ASN A 219 10.88 7.59 14.28
N ARG A 220 9.73 7.05 13.86
CA ARG A 220 8.42 7.68 14.07
C ARG A 220 7.57 6.89 15.04
N ARG A 221 6.77 7.62 15.80
CA ARG A 221 5.63 7.07 16.55
C ARG A 221 4.48 6.83 15.56
N PHE A 222 4.04 5.59 15.46
CA PHE A 222 2.82 5.21 14.74
C PHE A 222 1.73 4.88 15.74
N SER A 223 0.50 5.28 15.45
CA SER A 223 -0.66 4.95 16.27
C SER A 223 -1.69 4.16 15.47
N LEU A 224 -2.35 3.19 16.12
CA LEU A 224 -3.36 2.33 15.50
C LEU A 224 -4.45 3.17 14.83
N VAL A 225 -4.84 2.83 13.60
CA VAL A 225 -5.90 3.51 12.85
C VAL A 225 -6.94 2.51 12.33
N ASP A 226 -8.18 2.95 12.10
CA ASP A 226 -9.18 2.14 11.41
C ASP A 226 -8.95 2.21 9.90
N VAL A 227 -8.40 1.14 9.33
CA VAL A 227 -8.18 0.95 7.89
C VAL A 227 -8.74 -0.40 7.45
N PRO A 228 -9.13 -0.55 6.17
CA PRO A 228 -9.76 -1.79 5.69
C PRO A 228 -8.88 -3.02 5.89
N ASP A 229 -7.56 -2.85 5.88
CA ASP A 229 -6.55 -3.89 6.08
C ASP A 229 -6.84 -4.74 7.32
N LEU A 230 -7.26 -4.11 8.42
CA LEU A 230 -7.56 -4.79 9.69
C LEU A 230 -8.68 -5.82 9.59
N LYS A 231 -9.58 -5.66 8.60
CA LYS A 231 -10.73 -6.54 8.37
C LYS A 231 -10.58 -7.41 7.12
N ILE A 232 -9.98 -6.87 6.06
CA ILE A 232 -9.88 -7.54 4.75
C ILE A 232 -8.71 -8.51 4.67
N LEU A 233 -7.55 -8.21 5.27
CA LEU A 233 -6.41 -9.12 5.19
C LEU A 233 -6.65 -10.45 5.95
N PRO A 234 -7.34 -10.48 7.11
CA PRO A 234 -7.73 -11.74 7.74
C PRO A 234 -8.54 -12.67 6.83
N ASP A 235 -9.37 -12.15 5.92
CA ASP A 235 -10.11 -12.98 4.95
C ASP A 235 -9.18 -13.64 3.92
N LEU A 236 -8.06 -12.99 3.58
CA LEU A 236 -7.03 -13.52 2.67
C LEU A 236 -6.07 -14.49 3.38
N TRP A 237 -5.84 -14.30 4.68
CA TRP A 237 -4.97 -15.12 5.52
C TRP A 237 -5.69 -15.51 6.83
N PRO A 238 -6.60 -16.51 6.78
CA PRO A 238 -7.50 -16.82 7.91
C PRO A 238 -6.80 -17.34 9.17
N ASN A 239 -5.56 -17.83 9.05
CA ASN A 239 -4.80 -18.40 10.17
C ASN A 239 -3.82 -17.39 10.81
N ILE A 240 -4.03 -16.09 10.58
CA ILE A 240 -3.20 -15.02 11.13
C ILE A 240 -3.45 -14.84 12.64
N ASP A 241 -2.37 -14.77 13.43
CA ASP A 241 -2.49 -14.55 14.86
C ASP A 241 -2.75 -13.08 15.21
N SER A 242 -2.11 -12.14 14.52
CA SER A 242 -2.31 -10.72 14.81
C SER A 242 -2.11 -9.81 13.62
N ILE A 243 -2.92 -8.75 13.57
CA ILE A 243 -2.79 -7.67 12.60
C ILE A 243 -2.75 -6.32 13.31
N TRP A 244 -1.85 -5.45 12.87
CA TRP A 244 -1.74 -4.09 13.36
C TRP A 244 -1.39 -3.14 12.22
N PHE A 245 -2.11 -2.02 12.11
CA PHE A 245 -1.83 -1.00 11.11
C PHE A 245 -1.95 0.39 11.71
N GLY A 246 -0.96 1.25 11.45
CA GLY A 246 -0.87 2.56 12.08
C GLY A 246 -0.55 3.71 11.15
N ALA A 247 -0.80 4.92 11.64
CA ALA A 247 -0.36 6.16 10.99
C ALA A 247 0.66 6.88 11.86
N GLY A 248 1.74 7.39 11.26
CA GLY A 248 2.82 8.10 11.93
C GLY A 248 3.01 9.51 11.36
N THR A 249 2.25 10.48 11.87
CA THR A 249 2.30 11.85 11.38
C THR A 249 3.35 12.68 12.10
N VAL A 250 3.93 13.64 11.39
CA VAL A 250 4.78 14.68 11.95
C VAL A 250 4.11 16.04 11.77
N PRO A 251 4.33 17.01 12.67
CA PRO A 251 5.15 16.92 13.88
C PRO A 251 4.63 15.94 14.96
N GLU A 252 5.54 15.22 15.63
CA GLU A 252 5.17 14.20 16.63
C GLU A 252 4.38 14.79 17.80
N ILE A 253 4.60 16.07 18.14
CA ILE A 253 3.83 16.76 19.19
C ILE A 253 2.33 16.83 18.86
N LEU A 254 1.97 17.15 17.61
CA LEU A 254 0.56 17.16 17.17
C LEU A 254 -0.02 15.75 17.21
N HIS A 255 0.78 14.75 16.83
CA HIS A 255 0.37 13.35 16.91
C HIS A 255 0.08 12.91 18.35
N ARG A 256 0.93 13.32 19.31
CA ARG A 256 0.73 13.05 20.74
C ARG A 256 -0.49 13.77 21.31
N ILE A 257 -0.74 15.02 20.91
CA ILE A 257 -1.97 15.75 21.28
C ILE A 257 -3.19 14.98 20.78
N LEU A 258 -3.17 14.55 19.51
CA LEU A 258 -4.25 13.74 18.94
C LEU A 258 -4.44 12.41 19.70
N ASN A 259 -3.35 11.74 20.12
CA ASN A 259 -3.43 10.56 20.99
C ASN A 259 -4.13 10.89 22.32
N GLY A 260 -3.78 12.02 22.95
CA GLY A 260 -4.42 12.48 24.19
C GLY A 260 -5.92 12.73 24.01
N LEU A 261 -6.31 13.41 22.93
CA LEU A 261 -7.72 13.65 22.61
C LEU A 261 -8.49 12.35 22.32
N ALA A 262 -7.85 11.36 21.68
CA ALA A 262 -8.42 10.03 21.50
C ALA A 262 -8.67 9.31 22.83
N TRP A 263 -7.82 9.51 23.84
CA TRP A 263 -8.08 9.00 25.20
C TRP A 263 -9.30 9.67 25.85
N LEU A 264 -9.50 10.98 25.65
CA LEU A 264 -10.70 11.66 26.14
C LEU A 264 -11.98 11.08 25.53
N VAL A 265 -11.96 10.77 24.23
CA VAL A 265 -13.08 10.07 23.57
C VAL A 265 -13.27 8.66 24.14
N ARG A 266 -12.18 7.90 24.33
CA ARG A 266 -12.22 6.55 24.90
C ARG A 266 -12.79 6.54 26.33
N TRP A 267 -12.46 7.54 27.14
CA TRP A 267 -13.02 7.74 28.49
C TRP A 267 -14.42 8.36 28.48
N ARG A 268 -15.01 8.60 27.30
CA ARG A 268 -16.33 9.19 27.10
C ARG A 268 -16.47 10.61 27.67
N LEU A 269 -15.37 11.33 27.82
CA LEU A 269 -15.39 12.75 28.22
C LEU A 269 -15.86 13.65 27.08
N ILE A 270 -15.66 13.22 25.83
CA ILE A 270 -16.20 13.83 24.62
C ILE A 270 -16.66 12.73 23.66
N PRO A 271 -17.74 12.92 22.88
CA PRO A 271 -18.30 11.83 22.06
C PRO A 271 -17.50 11.55 20.79
N SER A 272 -16.88 12.57 20.19
CA SER A 272 -16.14 12.46 18.92
C SER A 272 -15.25 13.68 18.69
N LEU A 273 -14.18 13.51 17.90
CA LEU A 273 -13.33 14.62 17.43
C LEU A 273 -13.79 15.22 16.09
N THR A 274 -14.79 14.62 15.42
CA THR A 274 -15.26 15.07 14.09
C THR A 274 -15.55 16.58 14.00
N PRO A 275 -16.19 17.24 14.99
CA PRO A 275 -16.44 18.68 14.91
C PRO A 275 -15.17 19.53 14.79
N PHE A 276 -14.03 19.03 15.27
CA PHE A 276 -12.73 19.71 15.23
C PHE A 276 -11.93 19.43 13.95
N ALA A 277 -12.45 18.65 13.00
CA ALA A 277 -11.76 18.33 11.76
C ALA A 277 -11.31 19.57 10.95
N PRO A 278 -12.12 20.65 10.80
CA PRO A 278 -11.67 21.86 10.12
C PRO A 278 -10.48 22.53 10.81
N LEU A 279 -10.49 22.57 12.15
CA LEU A 279 -9.39 23.11 12.95
C LEU A 279 -8.13 22.27 12.76
N PHE A 280 -8.22 20.94 12.85
CA PHE A 280 -7.06 20.06 12.67
C PHE A 280 -6.49 20.16 11.24
N HIS A 281 -7.36 20.27 10.24
CA HIS A 281 -6.94 20.49 8.86
C HIS A 281 -6.21 21.84 8.70
N TRP A 282 -6.74 22.91 9.30
CA TRP A 282 -6.03 24.19 9.31
C TRP A 282 -4.68 24.09 10.03
N THR A 283 -4.63 23.48 11.22
CA THR A 283 -3.39 23.32 11.99
C THR A 283 -2.34 22.53 11.24
N THR A 284 -2.70 21.41 10.60
CA THR A 284 -1.77 20.61 9.78
C THR A 284 -1.28 21.34 8.53
N ASN A 285 -2.02 22.34 8.06
CA ASN A 285 -1.60 23.18 6.94
C ASN A 285 -0.68 24.34 7.35
N VAL A 286 -0.79 24.83 8.59
CA VAL A 286 0.04 25.92 9.13
C VAL A 286 1.29 25.39 9.81
N VAL A 287 1.15 24.34 10.61
CA VAL A 287 2.19 23.79 11.48
C VAL A 287 2.92 22.66 10.75
N ARG A 288 3.81 23.05 9.82
CA ARG A 288 4.56 22.12 8.95
C ARG A 288 6.06 22.30 9.16
N TRP A 289 6.70 21.30 9.75
CA TRP A 289 8.16 21.24 9.81
C TRP A 289 8.64 19.79 9.82
N GLY A 290 9.91 19.61 9.48
CA GLY A 290 10.54 18.30 9.36
C GLY A 290 10.91 18.03 7.91
N GLU A 291 11.20 16.77 7.62
CA GLU A 291 11.67 16.36 6.29
C GLU A 291 10.50 16.30 5.29
N HIS A 292 10.71 16.77 4.06
CA HIS A 292 9.73 16.64 2.97
C HIS A 292 9.73 15.21 2.38
N ARG A 293 9.60 14.22 3.27
CA ARG A 293 9.62 12.80 2.97
C ARG A 293 8.54 12.08 3.77
N GLY A 294 7.84 11.17 3.10
CA GLY A 294 6.89 10.26 3.69
C GLY A 294 7.24 8.82 3.34
N GLY A 295 6.47 7.87 3.85
CA GLY A 295 6.71 6.48 3.54
C GLY A 295 5.65 5.53 4.07
N MET A 296 5.87 4.27 3.78
CA MET A 296 5.06 3.16 4.26
C MET A 296 5.98 1.98 4.59
N PHE A 297 5.62 1.18 5.58
CA PHE A 297 6.20 -0.14 5.76
C PHE A 297 5.11 -1.20 5.88
N VAL A 298 5.47 -2.41 5.48
CA VAL A 298 4.71 -3.63 5.76
C VAL A 298 5.73 -4.68 6.21
N SER A 299 5.53 -5.24 7.39
CA SER A 299 6.31 -6.33 7.94
C SER A 299 5.42 -7.53 8.19
N ILE A 300 5.92 -8.71 7.87
CA ILE A 300 5.28 -9.97 8.20
C ILE A 300 6.22 -10.85 9.02
N GLU A 301 5.63 -11.57 9.97
CA GLU A 301 6.27 -12.69 10.63
C GLU A 301 5.52 -13.95 10.20
N GLY A 302 6.25 -14.98 9.77
CA GLY A 302 5.65 -16.23 9.32
C GLY A 302 6.61 -17.41 9.47
N SER A 303 6.16 -18.57 9.02
CA SER A 303 6.97 -19.79 8.97
C SER A 303 7.08 -20.30 7.55
N ASP A 304 8.25 -20.79 7.16
CA ASP A 304 8.47 -21.49 5.88
C ASP A 304 8.02 -22.97 5.94
N ARG A 305 8.39 -23.75 4.92
CA ARG A 305 8.03 -25.17 4.82
C ARG A 305 8.71 -26.03 5.89
N ASP A 306 9.85 -25.58 6.39
CA ASP A 306 10.62 -26.26 7.42
C ASP A 306 10.21 -25.80 8.84
N GLY A 307 9.16 -24.96 8.92
CA GLY A 307 8.66 -24.39 10.16
C GLY A 307 9.53 -23.24 10.71
N GLN A 308 10.61 -22.85 10.02
CA GLN A 308 11.52 -21.81 10.49
C GLN A 308 10.85 -20.45 10.44
N LYS A 309 11.02 -19.68 11.52
CA LYS A 309 10.45 -18.34 11.63
C LYS A 309 11.24 -17.38 10.75
N GLN A 310 10.51 -16.64 9.93
CA GLN A 310 11.04 -15.63 9.04
C GLN A 310 10.37 -14.29 9.39
N GLU A 311 11.18 -13.25 9.52
CA GLU A 311 10.71 -11.87 9.54
C GLU A 311 11.14 -11.20 8.23
N ARG A 312 10.17 -10.62 7.54
CA ARG A 312 10.41 -9.93 6.27
C ARG A 312 9.67 -8.61 6.27
N SER A 313 10.33 -7.56 5.81
CA SER A 313 9.74 -6.25 5.72
C SER A 313 10.01 -5.61 4.38
N TRP A 314 9.00 -4.91 3.88
CA TRP A 314 9.06 -4.06 2.71
C TRP A 314 8.83 -2.63 3.13
N HIS A 315 9.59 -1.73 2.54
CA HIS A 315 9.63 -0.32 2.89
C HIS A 315 9.50 0.51 1.63
N LEU A 316 8.73 1.58 1.74
CA LEU A 316 8.55 2.59 0.72
C LEU A 316 8.89 3.96 1.32
N LEU A 317 9.68 4.72 0.59
CA LEU A 317 9.96 6.13 0.84
C LEU A 317 9.48 6.93 -0.37
N ALA A 318 8.79 8.03 -0.11
CA ALA A 318 8.40 8.98 -1.14
C ALA A 318 8.93 10.36 -0.78
N GLU A 319 9.60 11.01 -1.73
CA GLU A 319 10.18 12.34 -1.55
C GLU A 319 9.35 13.41 -2.27
N GLY A 320 9.36 14.61 -1.70
CA GLY A 320 8.62 15.75 -2.23
C GLY A 320 7.11 15.50 -2.29
N ASP A 321 6.49 16.03 -3.34
CA ASP A 321 5.04 16.09 -3.49
C ASP A 321 4.41 14.79 -4.03
N VAL A 322 5.18 13.70 -4.14
CA VAL A 322 4.70 12.48 -4.80
C VAL A 322 3.98 11.52 -3.85
N GLY A 323 4.33 11.51 -2.56
CA GLY A 323 3.66 10.66 -1.56
C GLY A 323 2.12 10.73 -1.58
N PRO A 324 1.52 11.93 -1.69
CA PRO A 324 0.07 12.08 -1.79
C PRO A 324 -0.60 11.43 -3.03
N PHE A 325 0.16 11.07 -4.08
CA PHE A 325 -0.34 10.39 -5.27
C PHE A 325 -0.46 8.87 -5.10
N ILE A 326 0.28 8.27 -4.16
CA ILE A 326 0.35 6.81 -3.98
C ILE A 326 -1.04 6.16 -3.83
N PRO A 327 -1.99 6.72 -3.05
CA PRO A 327 -3.34 6.16 -2.97
C PRO A 327 -4.03 6.02 -4.34
N SER A 328 -3.82 6.96 -5.25
CA SER A 328 -4.42 6.94 -6.60
C SER A 328 -3.71 5.99 -7.56
N MET A 329 -2.48 5.55 -7.25
CA MET A 329 -1.69 4.65 -8.11
C MET A 329 -2.28 3.23 -8.19
N GLY A 330 -3.09 2.82 -7.21
CA GLY A 330 -3.82 1.53 -7.29
C GLY A 330 -4.81 1.50 -8.45
N ILE A 331 -5.63 2.55 -8.61
CA ILE A 331 -6.52 2.66 -9.76
C ILE A 331 -5.74 2.88 -11.06
N GLU A 332 -4.67 3.67 -11.04
CA GLU A 332 -3.80 3.84 -12.21
C GLU A 332 -3.29 2.48 -12.74
N GLY A 333 -2.77 1.63 -11.84
CA GLY A 333 -2.29 0.29 -12.20
C GLY A 333 -3.38 -0.58 -12.82
N ILE A 334 -4.59 -0.58 -12.24
CA ILE A 334 -5.72 -1.36 -12.77
C ILE A 334 -6.11 -0.85 -14.16
N VAL A 335 -6.20 0.46 -14.36
CA VAL A 335 -6.50 1.08 -15.66
C VAL A 335 -5.43 0.72 -16.70
N ARG A 336 -4.15 0.80 -16.36
CA ARG A 336 -3.05 0.41 -17.26
C ARG A 336 -3.13 -1.06 -17.67
N ARG A 337 -3.49 -1.97 -16.75
CA ARG A 337 -3.74 -3.38 -17.07
C ARG A 337 -4.90 -3.56 -18.04
N ILE A 338 -6.00 -2.83 -17.85
CA ILE A 338 -7.16 -2.85 -18.76
C ILE A 338 -6.76 -2.41 -20.17
N LEU A 339 -5.94 -1.36 -20.29
CA LEU A 339 -5.47 -0.84 -21.58
C LEU A 339 -4.62 -1.85 -22.38
N VAL A 340 -3.94 -2.79 -21.69
CA VAL A 340 -3.20 -3.89 -22.33
C VAL A 340 -4.01 -5.20 -22.39
N GLY A 341 -5.34 -5.11 -22.29
CA GLY A 341 -6.25 -6.25 -22.43
C GLY A 341 -6.40 -7.14 -21.18
N LYS A 342 -5.75 -6.80 -20.06
CA LYS A 342 -5.82 -7.56 -18.81
C LYS A 342 -6.90 -6.99 -17.88
N LYS A 343 -8.15 -7.22 -18.23
CA LYS A 343 -9.30 -6.77 -17.44
C LYS A 343 -9.45 -7.58 -16.12
N PRO A 344 -9.90 -6.95 -15.03
CA PRO A 344 -10.30 -7.68 -13.82
C PRO A 344 -11.42 -8.68 -14.09
N ALA A 345 -11.44 -9.77 -13.32
CA ALA A 345 -12.54 -10.74 -13.35
C ALA A 345 -13.84 -10.11 -12.81
N SER A 346 -14.96 -10.46 -13.44
CA SER A 346 -16.30 -10.03 -13.02
C SER A 346 -16.61 -10.43 -11.58
N GLY A 347 -17.39 -9.62 -10.88
CA GLY A 347 -17.74 -9.80 -9.47
C GLY A 347 -17.49 -8.56 -8.63
N ALA A 348 -17.91 -8.61 -7.37
CA ALA A 348 -17.82 -7.52 -6.43
C ALA A 348 -16.98 -7.92 -5.21
N ARG A 349 -15.88 -7.20 -4.95
CA ARG A 349 -14.90 -7.55 -3.92
C ARG A 349 -14.00 -6.37 -3.56
N ALA A 350 -13.20 -6.52 -2.51
CA ALA A 350 -12.05 -5.65 -2.31
C ALA A 350 -11.02 -5.86 -3.44
N ALA A 351 -10.37 -4.79 -3.89
CA ALA A 351 -9.43 -4.80 -5.02
C ALA A 351 -8.11 -5.56 -4.75
N THR A 352 -8.00 -6.25 -3.62
CA THR A 352 -6.74 -6.75 -3.05
C THR A 352 -5.96 -7.67 -3.97
N MET A 353 -6.62 -8.37 -4.90
CA MET A 353 -6.02 -9.35 -5.81
C MET A 353 -5.81 -8.84 -7.24
N ASP A 354 -6.09 -7.57 -7.51
CA ASP A 354 -6.18 -7.04 -8.87
C ASP A 354 -4.88 -6.42 -9.40
N LEU A 355 -3.85 -6.30 -8.55
CA LEU A 355 -2.49 -5.89 -8.90
C LEU A 355 -1.43 -6.84 -8.33
N GLU A 356 -0.23 -6.78 -8.89
CA GLU A 356 0.99 -7.38 -8.35
C GLU A 356 2.05 -6.32 -8.05
N LEU A 357 3.12 -6.69 -7.33
CA LEU A 357 4.15 -5.72 -6.94
C LEU A 357 4.85 -5.11 -8.17
N GLN A 358 5.01 -5.89 -9.25
CA GLN A 358 5.61 -5.43 -10.50
C GLN A 358 4.76 -4.36 -11.20
N ASP A 359 3.44 -4.35 -10.99
CA ASP A 359 2.57 -3.31 -11.53
C ASP A 359 2.88 -1.98 -10.85
N TYR A 360 3.12 -2.00 -9.53
CA TYR A 360 3.52 -0.83 -8.76
C TYR A 360 4.96 -0.39 -9.04
N GLU A 361 5.91 -1.32 -9.18
CA GLU A 361 7.32 -1.00 -9.49
C GLU A 361 7.43 -0.14 -10.76
N LYS A 362 6.67 -0.48 -11.82
CA LYS A 362 6.61 0.31 -13.06
C LYS A 362 6.06 1.73 -12.88
N ILE A 363 5.15 1.91 -11.92
CA ILE A 363 4.58 3.23 -11.59
C ILE A 363 5.58 4.01 -10.73
N PHE A 364 6.15 3.37 -9.72
CA PHE A 364 7.10 3.99 -8.78
C PHE A 364 8.39 4.44 -9.47
N GLN A 365 8.89 3.70 -10.46
CA GLN A 365 10.08 4.07 -11.26
C GLN A 365 9.95 5.43 -11.96
N LYS A 366 8.74 5.91 -12.21
CA LYS A 366 8.48 7.22 -12.85
C LYS A 366 8.51 8.39 -11.87
N HIS A 367 8.75 8.11 -10.59
CA HIS A 367 8.53 9.02 -9.49
C HIS A 367 9.69 8.95 -8.50
N ALA A 368 9.83 9.97 -7.64
CA ALA A 368 10.74 9.92 -6.50
C ALA A 368 10.19 9.03 -5.37
N ILE A 369 9.89 7.77 -5.71
CA ILE A 369 9.42 6.72 -4.81
C ILE A 369 10.45 5.60 -4.84
N TYR A 370 11.00 5.28 -3.68
CA TYR A 370 12.02 4.27 -3.50
C TYR A 370 11.48 3.16 -2.63
N THR A 371 11.61 1.94 -3.12
CA THR A 371 11.09 0.76 -2.45
C THR A 371 12.14 -0.31 -2.36
N GLY A 372 12.11 -1.10 -1.31
CA GLY A 372 12.84 -2.35 -1.28
C GLY A 372 12.56 -3.13 -0.01
N HIS A 373 13.24 -4.25 0.10
CA HIS A 373 13.16 -5.16 1.23
C HIS A 373 14.56 -5.29 1.82
N TRP A 374 14.67 -5.35 3.15
CA TRP A 374 15.98 -5.39 3.79
C TRP A 374 16.55 -6.79 3.99
N GLN A 375 17.88 -6.81 3.78
CA GLN A 375 18.92 -7.79 4.14
C GLN A 375 20.20 -6.92 4.43
N THR A 376 20.98 -7.02 5.54
CA THR A 376 21.88 -5.88 6.03
C THR A 376 23.42 -6.13 6.17
N LYS A 377 24.36 -5.26 5.69
CA LYS A 377 25.88 -5.35 5.79
C LYS A 377 26.48 -5.46 7.23
N GLY A 378 27.68 -6.07 7.37
CA GLY A 378 28.31 -6.44 8.64
C GLY A 378 29.27 -5.41 9.23
N SER A 379 29.53 -5.45 10.53
CA SER A 379 30.40 -4.50 11.24
C SER A 379 31.28 -5.16 12.34
N GLY A 380 32.29 -4.43 12.82
CA GLY A 380 33.17 -4.88 13.92
C GLY A 380 34.00 -6.10 13.52
N ARG A 381 33.82 -7.24 14.21
CA ARG A 381 34.50 -8.50 13.85
C ARG A 381 33.92 -9.19 12.60
N SER A 382 33.00 -8.54 11.90
CA SER A 382 32.44 -8.92 10.59
C SER A 382 32.77 -7.86 9.53
N ASP A 383 33.80 -7.04 9.77
CA ASP A 383 34.28 -6.05 8.81
C ASP A 383 34.82 -6.74 7.54
N ARG A 384 34.50 -6.17 6.36
CA ARG A 384 34.65 -6.76 5.01
C ARG A 384 33.63 -7.84 4.61
N LEU A 385 32.49 -7.95 5.30
CA LEU A 385 31.39 -8.87 4.94
C LEU A 385 30.11 -8.11 4.53
N LEU A 386 29.49 -8.49 3.40
CA LEU A 386 28.07 -8.25 3.13
C LEU A 386 27.30 -9.01 4.20
N MET A 387 26.22 -8.48 4.76
CA MET A 387 25.32 -9.34 5.49
C MET A 387 23.94 -9.26 4.94
N GLU A 388 23.32 -10.40 5.05
CA GLU A 388 21.94 -10.55 4.73
C GLU A 388 21.26 -10.87 6.03
N GLN A 389 20.31 -10.01 6.35
CA GLN A 389 19.51 -10.16 7.53
C GLN A 389 18.20 -10.80 7.10
N PHE A 390 18.12 -12.08 7.43
CA PHE A 390 16.90 -12.85 7.37
C PHE A 390 16.39 -12.94 8.82
N GLY A 391 15.65 -11.92 9.24
CA GLY A 391 15.17 -11.82 10.63
C GLY A 391 16.30 -11.76 11.67
N PRO A 392 16.42 -12.74 12.59
CA PRO A 392 17.41 -12.71 13.66
C PRO A 392 18.79 -13.23 13.21
N PHE A 393 18.84 -13.88 12.04
CA PHE A 393 20.07 -14.34 11.43
C PHE A 393 20.68 -13.23 10.62
N THR A 394 21.97 -13.03 10.82
CA THR A 394 22.73 -12.03 10.07
C THR A 394 23.96 -12.74 9.56
N PHE A 395 24.02 -12.99 8.25
CA PHE A 395 25.07 -13.79 7.62
C PHE A 395 26.12 -12.92 6.99
N GLY A 396 27.32 -12.86 7.55
CA GLY A 396 28.44 -12.16 6.95
C GLY A 396 29.08 -12.93 5.80
N LEU A 397 28.86 -12.50 4.58
CA LEU A 397 29.35 -13.00 3.30
C LEU A 397 30.57 -12.17 2.82
N ALA A 398 31.72 -12.79 2.60
CA ALA A 398 32.88 -12.20 1.93
C ALA A 398 32.74 -12.34 0.42
N LEU A 399 32.97 -11.24 -0.29
CA LEU A 399 32.95 -11.19 -1.75
C LEU A 399 34.38 -11.40 -2.28
N VAL A 400 34.61 -12.48 -3.04
CA VAL A 400 35.96 -12.85 -3.51
C VAL A 400 35.94 -13.22 -4.99
N THR A 401 36.78 -12.59 -5.81
CA THR A 401 36.88 -12.90 -7.24
C THR A 401 37.91 -14.02 -7.50
N ILE A 402 37.48 -15.12 -8.11
CA ILE A 402 38.31 -16.28 -8.44
C ILE A 402 38.03 -16.68 -9.90
N ALA A 403 39.09 -16.75 -10.73
CA ALA A 403 39.01 -17.17 -12.13
C ALA A 403 37.89 -16.47 -12.94
N GLY A 404 37.71 -15.16 -12.72
CA GLY A 404 36.68 -14.35 -13.41
C GLY A 404 35.27 -14.44 -12.83
N LYS A 405 35.06 -15.16 -11.72
CA LYS A 405 33.76 -15.28 -11.03
C LYS A 405 33.81 -14.63 -9.65
N LEU A 406 32.78 -13.88 -9.26
CA LEU A 406 32.61 -13.28 -7.93
C LEU A 406 31.89 -14.26 -7.00
N HIS A 407 32.59 -14.80 -6.00
CA HIS A 407 32.02 -15.72 -5.03
C HIS A 407 31.51 -15.00 -3.77
N LEU A 408 30.36 -15.41 -3.25
CA LEU A 408 29.80 -14.96 -1.97
C LEU A 408 30.02 -16.03 -0.89
N ILE A 409 31.00 -15.82 -0.03
CA ILE A 409 31.48 -16.84 0.92
C ILE A 409 31.06 -16.49 2.34
N VAL A 410 30.26 -17.31 2.99
CA VAL A 410 29.91 -17.13 4.41
C VAL A 410 31.18 -17.16 5.29
N ARG A 411 31.43 -16.11 6.06
CA ARG A 411 32.55 -15.95 7.01
C ARG A 411 32.12 -15.74 8.45
N SER A 412 30.90 -15.25 8.65
CA SER A 412 30.32 -15.13 9.97
C SER A 412 28.83 -15.28 9.90
N TRP A 413 28.25 -15.62 11.03
CA TRP A 413 26.82 -15.58 11.19
C TRP A 413 26.51 -15.32 12.64
N THR A 414 25.46 -14.54 12.86
CA THR A 414 24.97 -14.22 14.19
C THR A 414 23.52 -14.61 14.29
N LEU A 415 23.11 -14.94 15.50
CA LEU A 415 21.74 -15.20 15.87
C LEU A 415 21.40 -14.28 17.04
N PHE A 416 20.44 -13.37 16.86
CA PHE A 416 20.11 -12.30 17.82
C PHE A 416 21.32 -11.44 18.24
N GLY A 417 22.29 -11.27 17.35
CA GLY A 417 23.53 -10.55 17.63
C GLY A 417 24.60 -11.36 18.38
N ILE A 418 24.34 -12.61 18.75
CA ILE A 418 25.32 -13.53 19.35
C ILE A 418 26.02 -14.33 18.23
N ARG A 419 27.36 -14.37 18.22
CA ARG A 419 28.15 -15.01 17.17
C ARG A 419 28.22 -16.53 17.35
N LEU A 420 28.02 -17.26 16.26
CA LEU A 420 28.08 -18.73 16.25
C LEU A 420 29.37 -19.25 15.59
N PRO A 421 29.80 -20.49 15.90
CA PRO A 421 30.93 -21.14 15.24
C PRO A 421 30.71 -21.29 13.73
N THR A 422 31.72 -20.99 12.91
CA THR A 422 31.62 -21.07 11.44
C THR A 422 31.64 -22.50 10.90
N CYS A 423 32.12 -23.51 11.64
CA CYS A 423 31.99 -24.91 11.23
C CYS A 423 30.52 -25.38 11.11
N LEU A 424 29.60 -24.59 11.68
CA LEU A 424 28.17 -24.81 11.70
C LEU A 424 27.40 -23.83 10.79
N SER A 425 28.06 -22.89 10.09
CA SER A 425 27.30 -22.07 9.14
C SER A 425 26.81 -22.91 7.95
N PRO A 426 25.77 -22.46 7.24
CA PRO A 426 25.53 -22.91 5.88
C PRO A 426 26.72 -22.54 4.98
N HIS A 427 27.09 -23.43 4.08
CA HIS A 427 28.21 -23.29 3.14
C HIS A 427 27.80 -23.82 1.78
N GLY A 428 28.37 -23.31 0.70
CA GLY A 428 28.12 -23.84 -0.64
C GLY A 428 28.64 -22.89 -1.69
N ASP A 429 28.45 -23.24 -2.95
CA ASP A 429 28.95 -22.43 -4.06
C ASP A 429 27.96 -21.34 -4.47
N PHE A 430 28.27 -20.11 -4.11
CA PHE A 430 27.58 -18.92 -4.57
C PHE A 430 28.54 -18.14 -5.42
N TYR A 431 28.26 -18.00 -6.70
CA TYR A 431 29.09 -17.17 -7.55
C TYR A 431 28.33 -16.56 -8.72
N GLU A 432 28.80 -15.38 -9.09
CA GLU A 432 28.28 -14.56 -10.17
C GLU A 432 29.39 -14.35 -11.18
N PHE A 433 29.09 -14.40 -12.47
CA PHE A 433 30.11 -14.23 -13.51
C PHE A 433 29.48 -13.73 -14.80
N GLU A 434 30.30 -13.12 -15.63
CA GLU A 434 29.88 -12.66 -16.95
C GLU A 434 30.25 -13.71 -18.00
N HIS A 435 29.31 -13.98 -18.91
CA HIS A 435 29.53 -14.87 -20.05
C HIS A 435 28.73 -14.38 -21.25
N ASP A 436 29.43 -14.09 -22.35
CA ASP A 436 28.86 -13.61 -23.62
C ASP A 436 27.92 -12.41 -23.47
N GLY A 437 28.32 -11.44 -22.64
CA GLY A 437 27.57 -10.22 -22.32
C GLY A 437 26.41 -10.43 -21.36
N ARG A 438 26.25 -11.62 -20.75
CA ARG A 438 25.18 -11.93 -19.80
C ARG A 438 25.72 -12.05 -18.39
N PHE A 439 24.97 -11.53 -17.42
CA PHE A 439 25.25 -11.75 -16.01
C PHE A 439 24.69 -13.11 -15.61
N CYS A 440 25.56 -14.08 -15.35
CA CYS A 440 25.21 -15.40 -14.88
C CYS A 440 25.41 -15.51 -13.37
N PHE A 441 24.54 -16.26 -12.70
CA PHE A 441 24.67 -16.53 -11.27
C PHE A 441 24.38 -18.00 -10.96
N HIS A 442 25.05 -18.49 -9.94
CA HIS A 442 24.90 -19.82 -9.38
C HIS A 442 24.80 -19.66 -7.86
N VAL A 443 23.73 -20.19 -7.29
CA VAL A 443 23.48 -20.13 -5.85
C VAL A 443 23.30 -21.55 -5.36
N GLU A 444 24.20 -21.96 -4.49
CA GLU A 444 24.19 -23.26 -3.86
C GLU A 444 24.44 -23.11 -2.36
N ILE A 445 23.49 -23.57 -1.56
CA ILE A 445 23.57 -23.57 -0.10
C ILE A 445 23.54 -25.02 0.36
N LYS A 446 24.50 -25.42 1.18
CA LYS A 446 24.64 -26.73 1.84
C LYS A 446 24.90 -26.51 3.33
N HIS A 447 24.84 -27.56 4.12
CA HIS A 447 25.23 -27.53 5.54
C HIS A 447 25.85 -28.86 5.96
N THR A 448 26.87 -28.81 6.80
CA THR A 448 27.78 -29.95 7.11
C THR A 448 27.06 -31.18 7.66
N LEU A 449 25.94 -30.99 8.36
CA LEU A 449 25.19 -32.09 8.98
C LEU A 449 24.07 -32.64 8.10
N ILE A 450 23.56 -31.86 7.14
CA ILE A 450 22.30 -32.17 6.42
C ILE A 450 22.43 -32.10 4.90
N GLY A 451 23.61 -31.78 4.36
CA GLY A 451 23.83 -31.76 2.92
C GLY A 451 23.23 -30.54 2.22
N LEU A 452 22.75 -30.68 0.98
CA LEU A 452 22.30 -29.57 0.12
C LEU A 452 20.94 -29.00 0.54
N ILE A 453 20.89 -27.68 0.76
CA ILE A 453 19.70 -26.90 1.13
C ILE A 453 19.00 -26.36 -0.11
N VAL A 454 19.72 -25.68 -1.00
CA VAL A 454 19.15 -25.18 -2.26
C VAL A 454 20.24 -25.03 -3.31
N ARG A 455 19.94 -25.35 -4.57
CA ARG A 455 20.82 -25.09 -5.73
C ARG A 455 20.00 -24.57 -6.90
N TYR A 456 20.37 -23.41 -7.44
CA TYR A 456 19.83 -22.90 -8.69
C TYR A 456 20.87 -22.06 -9.44
N HIS A 457 20.68 -21.95 -10.74
CA HIS A 457 21.51 -21.10 -11.59
C HIS A 457 20.62 -20.39 -12.61
N GLY A 458 21.07 -19.24 -13.08
CA GLY A 458 20.34 -18.43 -14.03
C GLY A 458 21.22 -17.37 -14.67
N TRP A 459 20.64 -16.61 -15.59
CA TRP A 459 21.32 -15.48 -16.23
C TRP A 459 20.35 -14.32 -16.44
N LEU A 460 20.91 -13.12 -16.46
CA LEU A 460 20.24 -11.86 -16.73
C LEU A 460 20.92 -11.20 -17.93
N MET A 461 20.14 -10.66 -18.86
CA MET A 461 20.66 -9.85 -19.97
C MET A 461 20.71 -8.38 -19.54
N PRO A 462 21.82 -7.67 -19.75
CA PRO A 462 21.82 -6.22 -19.61
C PRO A 462 20.86 -5.63 -20.65
N THR A 463 19.88 -4.86 -20.18
CA THR A 463 19.08 -4.00 -21.06
C THR A 463 20.02 -2.95 -21.63
N VAL A 464 20.29 -3.03 -22.95
CA VAL A 464 20.99 -1.98 -23.71
C VAL A 464 20.10 -0.75 -23.81
#